data_AF-A0A7W1AQ28-F1
#
_entry.id   AF-A0A7W1AQ28-F1
#
_cell.length_a   1.000
_cell.length_b   1.000
_cell.length_c   1.000
_cell.angle_alpha   90.00
_cell.angle_beta   90.00
_cell.angle_gamma   90.00
#
_symmetry.space_group_name_H-M   'P 1'
#
loop_
_entity.id
_entity.type
_entity.pdbx_description
1 polymer ?
#
loop_
_entity_poly.entity_id
_entity_poly.type
_entity_poly.pdbx_seq_one_letter_code
_entity_poly.pdbx_strand_id
1 'polypeptide(L)'
;MTDEQLASAFPILKHESLKGCTLANERRHENTVLYLLTCEGGQGTTGAAHWQLGAEQISGTLNVKLGGKNMTFYQRITAQRLGECASEAK
;
A
#
# COMPACT_ATOMS: atom_id res chain seq x y z
N MET A 1 -9.77 -7.86 4.37
CA MET A 1 -9.27 -6.59 3.78
C MET A 1 -9.53 -6.65 2.29
N THR A 2 -10.20 -5.64 1.72
CA THR A 2 -10.44 -5.53 0.27
C THR A 2 -9.25 -4.87 -0.43
N ASP A 3 -9.23 -4.90 -1.77
CA ASP A 3 -8.15 -4.31 -2.57
C ASP A 3 -8.03 -2.80 -2.37
N GLU A 4 -9.16 -2.09 -2.33
CA GLU A 4 -9.20 -0.65 -2.03
C GLU A 4 -8.61 -0.32 -0.65
N GLN A 5 -8.83 -1.17 0.34
CA GLN A 5 -8.24 -1.01 1.66
C GLN A 5 -6.72 -1.21 1.61
N LEU A 6 -6.22 -2.16 0.83
CA LEU A 6 -4.78 -2.39 0.65
C LEU A 6 -4.10 -1.24 -0.12
N ALA A 7 -4.75 -0.72 -1.15
CA ALA A 7 -4.25 0.39 -1.96
C ALA A 7 -4.18 1.73 -1.19
N SER A 8 -5.02 1.90 -0.16
CA SER A 8 -5.09 3.13 0.64
C SER A 8 -4.45 3.03 2.03
N ALA A 9 -3.93 1.84 2.41
CA ALA A 9 -3.46 1.59 3.77
C ALA A 9 -2.20 2.37 4.17
N PHE A 10 -1.35 2.77 3.21
CA PHE A 10 -0.09 3.45 3.48
C PHE A 10 -0.31 4.94 3.78
N PRO A 11 -0.15 5.41 5.04
CA PRO A 11 -0.47 6.79 5.40
C PRO A 11 0.40 7.81 4.68
N ILE A 12 1.61 7.43 4.28
CA ILE A 12 2.54 8.31 3.56
C ILE A 12 1.97 8.79 2.22
N LEU A 13 1.04 8.04 1.60
CA LEU A 13 0.36 8.45 0.37
C LEU A 13 -0.47 9.73 0.54
N LYS A 14 -0.80 10.12 1.78
CA LYS A 14 -1.49 11.38 2.10
C LYS A 14 -0.55 12.57 2.29
N HIS A 15 0.77 12.36 2.24
CA HIS A 15 1.75 13.43 2.42
C HIS A 15 1.83 14.31 1.17
N GLU A 16 2.06 15.62 1.34
CA GLU A 16 2.01 16.61 0.23
C GLU A 16 3.00 16.28 -0.90
N SER A 17 4.13 15.65 -0.58
CA SER A 17 5.12 15.22 -1.59
C SER A 17 4.63 14.11 -2.54
N LEU A 18 3.50 13.46 -2.22
CA LEU A 18 2.87 12.40 -3.02
C LEU A 18 1.45 12.77 -3.43
N LYS A 19 1.09 14.05 -3.34
CA LYS A 19 -0.21 14.53 -3.80
C LYS A 19 -0.41 14.20 -5.28
N GLY A 20 -1.56 13.61 -5.60
CA GLY A 20 -1.84 13.11 -6.94
C GLY A 20 -1.20 11.76 -7.26
N CYS A 21 -0.54 11.10 -6.30
CA CYS A 21 -0.08 9.72 -6.43
C CYS A 21 -1.07 8.73 -5.81
N THR A 22 -1.33 7.63 -6.52
CA THR A 22 -2.19 6.53 -6.08
C THR A 22 -1.54 5.18 -6.39
N LEU A 23 -1.97 4.14 -5.67
CA LEU A 23 -1.61 2.76 -5.98
C LEU A 23 -2.61 2.21 -7.00
N ALA A 24 -2.11 1.80 -8.16
CA ALA A 24 -2.91 1.31 -9.28
C ALA A 24 -2.23 0.10 -9.94
N ASN A 25 -2.79 -0.39 -11.06
CA ASN A 25 -2.27 -1.53 -11.82
C ASN A 25 -2.04 -2.76 -10.95
N GLU A 26 -3.08 -3.15 -10.21
CA GLU A 26 -3.02 -4.32 -9.33
C GLU A 26 -2.60 -5.57 -10.10
N ARG A 27 -1.67 -6.33 -9.52
CA ARG A 27 -1.39 -7.71 -9.90
C ARG A 27 -1.45 -8.59 -8.67
N ARG A 28 -2.37 -9.55 -8.71
CA ARG A 28 -2.56 -10.52 -7.64
C ARG A 28 -2.07 -11.89 -8.07
N HIS A 29 -1.33 -12.55 -7.19
CA HIS A 29 -0.89 -13.93 -7.36
C HIS A 29 -0.89 -14.63 -6.01
N GLU A 30 -1.75 -15.64 -5.86
CA GLU A 30 -1.93 -16.39 -4.61
C GLU A 30 -2.17 -15.44 -3.42
N ASN A 31 -1.26 -15.45 -2.45
CA ASN A 31 -1.29 -14.65 -1.24
C ASN A 31 -0.50 -13.34 -1.38
N THR A 32 -0.14 -12.94 -2.60
CA THR A 32 0.63 -11.72 -2.87
C THR A 32 -0.18 -10.74 -3.72
N VAL A 33 -0.09 -9.45 -3.39
CA VAL A 33 -0.69 -8.37 -4.18
C VAL A 33 0.35 -7.29 -4.43
N LEU A 34 0.52 -6.92 -5.69
CA LEU A 34 1.42 -5.87 -6.14
C LEU A 34 0.61 -4.69 -6.69
N TYR A 35 0.98 -3.48 -6.29
CA TYR A 35 0.50 -2.24 -6.90
C TYR A 35 1.67 -1.41 -7.39
N LEU A 36 1.47 -0.69 -8.48
CA LEU A 36 2.41 0.34 -8.96
C LEU A 36 1.94 1.71 -8.49
N LEU A 37 2.88 2.53 -8.05
CA LEU A 37 2.61 3.93 -7.76
C LEU A 37 2.47 4.70 -9.07
N THR A 38 1.30 5.31 -9.28
CA THR A 38 0.99 6.15 -10.44
C THR A 38 0.75 7.56 -9.94
N CYS A 39 1.47 8.54 -10.48
CA CYS A 39 1.34 9.94 -10.10
C CYS A 39 0.89 10.79 -11.28
N GLU A 40 -0.09 11.66 -11.04
CA GLU A 40 -0.49 12.68 -12.01
C GLU A 40 0.68 13.67 -12.27
N GLY A 41 0.85 14.13 -13.50
CA GLY A 41 1.83 15.17 -13.83
C GLY A 41 3.29 14.72 -13.96
N GLY A 42 3.57 13.41 -14.00
CA GLY A 42 4.85 12.87 -14.53
C GLY A 42 6.11 13.30 -13.78
N GLN A 43 6.02 13.58 -12.47
CA GLN A 43 7.08 14.15 -11.62
C GLN A 43 8.33 13.24 -11.42
N GLY A 44 8.49 12.16 -12.20
CA GLY A 44 9.58 11.20 -12.07
C GLY A 44 9.55 10.34 -10.81
N THR A 45 8.52 10.49 -9.97
CA THR A 45 8.27 9.66 -8.81
C THR A 45 7.81 8.28 -9.26
N THR A 46 8.49 7.24 -8.76
CA THR A 46 8.16 5.85 -9.04
C THR A 46 8.08 5.06 -7.75
N GLY A 47 7.36 3.95 -7.77
CA GLY A 47 7.24 3.12 -6.60
C GLY A 47 6.36 1.91 -6.81
N ALA A 48 6.38 1.02 -5.84
CA ALA A 48 5.54 -0.16 -5.82
C ALA A 48 5.21 -0.56 -4.38
N ALA A 49 4.00 -1.05 -4.18
CA ALA A 49 3.56 -1.67 -2.95
C ALA A 49 3.45 -3.18 -3.12
N HIS A 50 4.05 -3.95 -2.23
CA HIS A 50 3.94 -5.40 -2.17
C HIS A 50 3.25 -5.82 -0.88
N TRP A 51 2.20 -6.61 -1.01
CA TRP A 51 1.44 -7.19 0.09
C TRP A 51 1.64 -8.69 0.14
N GLN A 52 1.81 -9.21 1.35
CA GLN A 52 1.75 -10.63 1.69
C GLN A 52 0.55 -10.82 2.61
N LEU A 53 -0.41 -11.62 2.14
CA LEU A 53 -1.69 -11.90 2.79
C LEU A 53 -1.64 -13.27 3.46
N GLY A 54 -1.30 -13.33 4.74
CA GLY A 54 -1.40 -14.56 5.53
C GLY A 54 -2.76 -14.66 6.24
N ALA A 55 -3.09 -15.86 6.73
CA ALA A 55 -4.30 -16.10 7.51
C ALA A 55 -4.31 -15.33 8.84
N GLU A 56 -3.16 -15.31 9.53
CA GLU A 56 -3.03 -14.70 10.86
C GLU A 56 -2.32 -13.34 10.82
N GLN A 57 -1.61 -13.04 9.74
CA GLN A 57 -0.87 -11.80 9.59
C GLN A 57 -0.87 -11.31 8.15
N ILE A 58 -1.03 -10.01 7.99
CA ILE A 58 -0.86 -9.31 6.71
C ILE A 58 0.35 -8.37 6.84
N SER A 59 1.18 -8.30 5.80
CA SER A 59 2.31 -7.36 5.74
C SER A 59 2.31 -6.64 4.40
N GLY A 60 2.41 -5.32 4.44
CA GLY A 60 2.52 -4.45 3.27
C GLY A 60 3.83 -3.70 3.29
N THR A 61 4.49 -3.59 2.15
CA THR A 61 5.72 -2.82 1.97
C THR A 61 5.58 -1.87 0.78
N LEU A 62 5.72 -0.58 1.01
CA LEU A 62 5.75 0.45 -0.02
C LEU A 62 7.18 0.99 -0.17
N ASN A 63 7.71 0.90 -1.38
CA ASN A 63 8.96 1.52 -1.79
C ASN A 63 8.65 2.65 -2.77
N VAL A 64 9.20 3.83 -2.54
CA VAL A 64 9.03 4.96 -3.45
C VAL A 64 10.33 5.70 -3.62
N LYS A 65 10.65 6.03 -4.86
CA LYS A 65 11.74 6.89 -5.27
C LYS A 65 11.15 8.19 -5.79
N LEU A 66 11.56 9.32 -5.23
CA LEU A 66 11.09 10.64 -5.67
C LEU A 66 11.92 11.13 -6.86
N GLY A 67 11.26 11.65 -7.90
CA GLY A 67 11.95 12.14 -9.09
C GLY A 67 12.85 13.34 -8.81
N GLY A 68 14.02 13.38 -9.46
CA GLY A 68 14.95 14.51 -9.39
C GLY A 68 15.78 14.63 -8.10
N LYS A 69 15.62 13.70 -7.14
CA LYS A 69 16.40 13.63 -5.89
C LYS A 69 16.81 12.19 -5.61
N ASN A 70 17.99 11.96 -5.03
CA ASN A 70 18.42 10.63 -4.55
C ASN A 70 17.72 10.25 -3.23
N MET A 71 16.41 10.49 -3.15
CA MET A 71 15.62 10.18 -1.97
C MET A 71 14.67 9.04 -2.28
N THR A 72 14.89 7.94 -1.58
CA THR A 72 14.00 6.79 -1.53
C THR A 72 13.43 6.71 -0.13
N PHE A 73 12.13 6.50 0.00
CA PHE A 73 11.53 6.19 1.28
C PHE A 73 10.87 4.81 1.23
N TYR A 74 10.76 4.25 2.43
CA TYR A 74 10.26 2.91 2.68
C TYR A 74 9.22 3.00 3.80
N GLN A 75 8.06 2.37 3.59
CA GLN A 75 7.08 2.19 4.65
C GLN A 75 6.63 0.74 4.70
N ARG A 76 6.63 0.16 5.90
CA ARG A 76 6.09 -1.16 6.17
C ARG A 76 4.91 -1.06 7.11
N ILE A 77 3.87 -1.83 6.81
CA ILE A 77 2.68 -2.01 7.64
C ILE A 77 2.55 -3.49 7.93
N THR A 78 2.22 -3.82 9.18
CA THR A 78 1.90 -5.18 9.60
C THR A 78 0.60 -5.16 10.38
N ALA A 79 -0.30 -6.09 10.08
CA ALA A 79 -1.54 -6.28 10.80
C ALA A 79 -1.63 -7.73 11.25
N GLN A 80 -2.04 -7.94 12.50
CA GLN A 80 -2.34 -9.27 13.05
C GLN A 80 -3.85 -9.46 13.13
N ARG A 81 -4.31 -10.68 12.87
CA ARG A 81 -5.70 -11.06 13.03
C ARG A 81 -6.02 -11.12 14.53
N LEU A 82 -7.04 -10.38 14.96
CA LEU A 82 -7.48 -10.36 16.36
C LEU A 82 -8.60 -11.38 16.66
N GLY A 83 -9.10 -12.07 15.64
CA GLY A 83 -10.25 -12.97 15.74
C GLY A 83 -11.44 -12.47 14.92
N GLU A 84 -12.59 -13.09 15.12
CA GLU A 84 -13.85 -12.66 14.51
C GLU A 84 -14.37 -11.41 15.24
N CYS A 85 -14.99 -10.51 14.49
CA CYS A 85 -15.72 -9.41 15.11
C CYS A 85 -16.87 -9.99 15.94
N ALA A 86 -17.04 -9.52 17.18
CA ALA A 86 -18.25 -9.83 17.93
C ALA A 86 -19.45 -9.32 17.12
N SER A 87 -20.41 -10.20 16.83
CA SER A 87 -21.71 -9.76 16.36
C SER A 87 -22.32 -8.92 17.47
N GLU A 88 -22.69 -7.67 17.16
CA GLU A 88 -23.44 -6.84 18.11
C GLU A 88 -24.71 -7.60 18.48
N ALA A 89 -24.75 -8.14 19.70
CA ALA A 89 -25.97 -8.67 20.29
C ALA A 89 -26.91 -7.48 20.49
N LYS A 90 -28.04 -7.57 19.81
CA LYS A 90 -29.09 -6.56 19.65
C LYS A 90 -29.60 -5.98 20.97
#